data_AF-X1GNT5-F1
#
_entry.id   AF-X1GNT5-F1
#
_cell.length_a   1.000
_cell.length_b   1.000
_cell.length_c   1.000
_cell.angle_alpha   90.00
_cell.angle_beta   90.00
_cell.angle_gamma   90.00
#
_symmetry.space_group_name_H-M   'P 1'
#
loop_
_entity.id
_entity.type
_entity.pdbx_description
1 polymer ?
#
loop_
_entity_poly.entity_id
_entity_poly.type
_entity_poly.pdbx_seq_one_letter_code
_entity_poly.pdbx_strand_id
1 'polypeptide(L)'
;MDVSAKITGIKYSPLLCRELKTYEMEQLAEALAKDGTFILDIDSRNRLALSWWVSAKRTRSYPYARVYDSLIFQGKKVTIIPVYKDEGKDGDRDFLQWDTVSLMSLFDVYTIIAYYSCAEQSPKYKNKITKQRFDLEFIIEEINNLLSYRSSALHWNIAQIGKIG
;
A
#
# COMPACT_ATOMS: atom_id res chain seq x y z
N MET A 1 14.51 30.71 19.13
CA MET A 1 15.34 30.71 17.90
C MET A 1 14.39 30.39 16.77
N ASP A 2 14.03 31.39 15.96
CA ASP A 2 13.14 31.20 14.81
C ASP A 2 13.98 30.79 13.60
N VAL A 3 13.73 29.58 13.09
CA VAL A 3 14.35 29.08 11.86
C VAL A 3 13.24 28.92 10.83
N SER A 4 13.21 29.82 9.86
CA SER A 4 12.30 29.75 8.71
C SER A 4 13.08 29.43 7.43
N ALA A 5 12.63 28.43 6.67
CA ALA A 5 13.15 28.12 5.34
C ALA A 5 12.00 28.01 4.35
N LYS A 6 12.19 28.52 3.12
CA LYS A 6 11.22 28.45 2.03
C LYS A 6 11.75 27.50 0.96
N ILE A 7 11.12 26.34 0.81
CA ILE A 7 11.47 25.40 -0.24
C ILE A 7 10.80 25.85 -1.54
N THR A 8 11.59 26.15 -2.58
CA THR A 8 11.09 26.51 -3.91
C THR A 8 11.73 25.64 -4.97
N GLY A 9 10.94 24.85 -5.69
CA GLY A 9 11.36 24.08 -6.87
C GLY A 9 12.44 23.03 -6.59
N ILE A 10 12.07 21.89 -6.00
CA ILE A 10 12.99 20.76 -5.83
C ILE A 10 13.24 20.12 -7.20
N LYS A 11 14.50 20.06 -7.63
CA LYS A 11 14.93 19.37 -8.84
C LYS A 11 16.00 18.35 -8.47
N TYR A 12 15.74 17.08 -8.76
CA TYR A 12 16.69 15.99 -8.52
C TYR A 12 16.51 14.89 -9.57
N SER A 13 17.56 14.10 -9.77
CA SER A 13 17.50 12.87 -10.56
C SER A 13 17.60 11.70 -9.59
N PRO A 14 16.56 10.87 -9.43
CA PRO A 14 16.63 9.74 -8.52
C PRO A 14 17.62 8.68 -9.05
N LEU A 15 18.40 8.10 -8.15
CA LEU A 15 19.34 7.03 -8.44
C LEU A 15 18.83 5.72 -7.83
N LEU A 16 19.33 4.57 -8.31
CA LEU A 16 18.99 3.23 -7.79
C LEU A 16 17.49 2.91 -7.85
N CYS A 17 16.78 3.44 -8.85
CA CYS A 17 15.37 3.14 -9.03
C CYS A 17 15.19 1.72 -9.55
N ARG A 18 14.26 0.99 -8.95
CA ARG A 18 13.90 -0.35 -9.40
C ARG A 18 13.05 -0.29 -10.66
N GLU A 19 13.32 -1.17 -11.61
CA GLU A 19 12.40 -1.42 -12.72
C GLU A 19 11.19 -2.21 -12.22
N LEU A 20 10.00 -1.63 -12.40
CA LEU A 20 8.74 -2.23 -11.98
C LEU A 20 8.17 -3.06 -13.12
N LYS A 21 7.78 -4.30 -12.82
CA LYS A 21 7.01 -5.13 -13.74
C LYS A 21 5.61 -4.55 -13.90
N THR A 22 5.02 -4.78 -15.07
CA THR A 22 3.63 -4.42 -15.36
C THR A 22 2.77 -5.67 -15.33
N TYR A 23 1.59 -5.56 -14.72
CA TYR A 23 0.56 -6.58 -14.69
C TYR A 23 -0.77 -5.97 -15.13
N GLU A 24 -1.59 -6.75 -15.82
CA GLU A 24 -2.98 -6.38 -16.10
C GLU A 24 -3.84 -6.54 -14.84
N MET A 25 -4.98 -5.84 -14.80
CA MET A 25 -5.91 -5.86 -13.66
C MET A 25 -6.37 -7.28 -13.29
N GLU A 26 -6.61 -8.14 -14.28
CA GLU A 26 -7.01 -9.54 -14.08
C GLU A 26 -5.92 -10.37 -13.38
N GLN A 27 -4.67 -9.91 -13.43
CA GLN A 27 -3.51 -10.58 -12.84
C GLN A 27 -3.19 -10.06 -11.42
N LEU A 28 -4.04 -9.21 -10.83
CA LEU A 28 -3.78 -8.60 -9.52
C LEU A 28 -3.44 -9.62 -8.42
N ALA A 29 -4.16 -10.75 -8.39
CA ALA A 29 -3.91 -11.82 -7.42
C ALA A 29 -2.49 -12.41 -7.55
N GLU A 30 -2.05 -12.61 -8.79
CA GLU A 30 -0.71 -13.13 -9.10
C GLU A 30 0.37 -12.09 -8.78
N ALA A 31 0.13 -10.83 -9.14
CA ALA A 31 1.05 -9.73 -8.90
C ALA A 31 1.32 -9.54 -7.40
N LEU A 32 0.27 -9.54 -6.56
CA LEU A 32 0.40 -9.46 -5.10
C LEU A 32 1.18 -10.65 -4.50
N ALA A 33 1.10 -11.83 -5.12
CA ALA A 33 1.84 -13.00 -4.64
C ALA A 33 3.33 -12.99 -5.03
N LYS A 34 3.69 -12.35 -6.15
CA LYS A 34 5.05 -12.39 -6.72
C LYS A 34 5.88 -11.15 -6.39
N ASP A 35 5.27 -9.97 -6.41
CA ASP A 35 5.97 -8.70 -6.33
C ASP A 35 5.38 -7.79 -5.24
N GLY A 36 6.25 -7.10 -4.50
CA GLY A 36 5.85 -6.17 -3.44
C GLY A 36 5.42 -4.79 -3.96
N THR A 37 5.91 -4.45 -5.16
CA THR A 37 5.62 -3.21 -5.89
C THR A 37 5.65 -3.50 -7.39
N PHE A 38 4.66 -3.00 -8.12
CA PHE A 38 4.52 -3.20 -9.56
C PHE A 38 3.68 -2.08 -10.19
N ILE A 39 3.67 -2.02 -11.52
CA ILE A 39 2.73 -1.19 -12.28
C ILE A 39 1.50 -2.06 -12.57
N LEU A 40 0.33 -1.51 -12.30
CA LEU A 40 -0.96 -2.11 -12.64
C LEU A 40 -1.54 -1.36 -13.83
N ASP A 41 -1.71 -2.07 -14.93
CA ASP A 41 -2.43 -1.61 -16.11
C ASP A 41 -3.91 -1.98 -15.95
N ILE A 42 -4.76 -0.96 -15.96
CA ILE A 42 -6.19 -1.13 -15.68
C ILE A 42 -7.00 -1.03 -16.96
N ASP A 43 -6.61 -0.10 -17.84
CA ASP A 43 -7.12 0.02 -19.19
C ASP A 43 -6.15 0.82 -20.06
N SER A 44 -6.49 1.01 -21.33
CA SER A 44 -5.69 1.76 -22.31
C SER A 44 -5.19 3.16 -21.90
N ARG A 45 -5.77 3.77 -20.87
CA ARG A 45 -5.46 5.12 -20.39
C ARG A 45 -5.02 5.16 -18.94
N ASN A 46 -5.41 4.19 -18.13
CA ASN A 46 -5.22 4.20 -16.69
C ASN A 46 -4.17 3.20 -16.25
N ARG A 47 -3.04 3.74 -15.75
CA ARG A 47 -1.97 2.99 -15.08
C ARG A 47 -1.67 3.59 -13.72
N LEU A 48 -1.36 2.74 -12.77
CA LEU A 48 -0.91 3.15 -11.43
C LEU A 48 0.27 2.30 -10.97
N ALA A 49 1.08 2.85 -10.08
CA ALA A 49 2.06 2.04 -9.34
C ALA A 49 1.39 1.55 -8.05
N LEU A 50 1.40 0.24 -7.84
CA LEU A 50 0.80 -0.39 -6.67
C LEU A 50 1.89 -1.05 -5.83
N SER A 51 1.87 -0.77 -4.53
CA SER A 51 2.66 -1.47 -3.51
C SER A 51 1.73 -2.06 -2.46
N TRP A 52 2.20 -3.02 -1.67
CA TRP A 52 1.39 -3.58 -0.60
C TRP A 52 2.21 -4.02 0.62
N TRP A 53 1.56 -4.02 1.78
CA TRP A 53 2.16 -4.33 3.07
C TRP A 53 1.69 -5.68 3.60
N VAL A 54 2.63 -6.50 4.09
CA VAL A 54 2.33 -7.82 4.69
C VAL A 54 1.74 -7.68 6.09
N SER A 55 2.04 -6.58 6.77
CA SER A 55 1.56 -6.25 8.11
C SER A 55 1.43 -4.74 8.22
N ALA A 56 0.58 -4.25 9.11
CA ALA A 56 0.49 -2.85 9.46
C ALA A 56 1.78 -2.30 10.13
N LYS A 57 2.68 -3.19 10.57
CA LYS A 57 3.93 -2.84 11.24
C LYS A 57 5.04 -2.43 10.27
N ARG A 58 5.56 -1.22 10.47
CA ARG A 58 6.58 -0.55 9.65
C ARG A 58 7.96 -1.24 9.60
N THR A 59 8.27 -2.09 10.57
CA THR A 59 9.59 -2.73 10.69
C THR A 59 9.65 -4.16 10.15
N ARG A 60 8.52 -4.72 9.72
CA ARG A 60 8.45 -6.09 9.18
C ARG A 60 8.36 -6.07 7.67
N SER A 61 9.18 -6.86 6.98
CA SER A 61 9.19 -6.97 5.50
C SER A 61 9.54 -5.69 4.73
N TYR A 62 10.14 -4.70 5.41
CA TYR A 62 10.62 -3.42 4.85
C TYR A 62 9.58 -2.72 3.94
N PRO A 63 8.39 -2.40 4.44
CA PRO A 63 7.27 -1.91 3.64
C PRO A 63 7.56 -0.56 2.98
N TYR A 64 8.38 0.28 3.62
CA TYR A 64 8.77 1.55 3.03
C TYR A 64 9.62 1.40 1.79
N ALA A 65 10.48 0.38 1.69
CA ALA A 65 11.22 0.13 0.44
C ALA A 65 10.26 -0.08 -0.74
N ARG A 66 9.15 -0.80 -0.51
CA ARG A 66 8.09 -1.02 -1.51
C ARG A 66 7.40 0.29 -1.92
N VAL A 67 7.15 1.17 -0.96
CA VAL A 67 6.58 2.50 -1.25
C VAL A 67 7.58 3.35 -2.02
N TYR A 68 8.85 3.38 -1.62
CA TYR A 68 9.92 4.11 -2.32
C TYR A 68 10.09 3.65 -3.76
N ASP A 69 10.03 2.34 -4.02
CA ASP A 69 10.08 1.76 -5.36
C ASP A 69 8.96 2.30 -6.26
N SER A 70 7.81 2.68 -5.70
CA SER A 70 6.68 3.26 -6.47
C SER A 70 6.87 4.74 -6.80
N LEU A 71 7.75 5.47 -6.12
CA LEU A 71 7.88 6.93 -6.26
C LEU A 71 8.47 7.38 -7.60
N ILE A 72 9.13 6.48 -8.34
CA ILE A 72 9.58 6.76 -9.72
C ILE A 72 8.38 6.96 -10.67
N PHE A 73 7.21 6.42 -10.31
CA PHE A 73 6.02 6.52 -11.15
C PHE A 73 5.39 7.92 -11.06
N GLN A 74 5.23 8.55 -12.22
CA GLN A 74 4.71 9.93 -12.30
C GLN A 74 3.19 10.01 -12.05
N GLY A 75 2.45 8.93 -12.30
CA GLY A 75 1.00 8.89 -12.08
C GLY A 75 0.61 8.63 -10.62
N LYS A 76 -0.59 8.07 -10.43
CA LYS A 76 -1.08 7.71 -9.10
C LYS A 76 -0.23 6.58 -8.51
N LYS A 77 0.21 6.79 -7.27
CA LYS A 77 0.98 5.85 -6.47
C LYS A 77 0.07 5.34 -5.37
N VAL A 78 -0.13 4.04 -5.31
CA VAL A 78 -1.10 3.40 -4.41
C VAL A 78 -0.36 2.41 -3.52
N THR A 79 -0.75 2.37 -2.25
CA THR A 79 -0.27 1.34 -1.32
C THR A 79 -1.45 0.69 -0.61
N ILE A 80 -1.44 -0.64 -0.54
CA ILE A 80 -2.43 -1.42 0.21
C ILE A 80 -1.84 -1.76 1.57
N ILE A 81 -2.53 -1.36 2.64
CA ILE A 81 -2.10 -1.61 4.02
C ILE A 81 -3.22 -2.32 4.77
N PRO A 82 -2.95 -3.46 5.44
CA PRO A 82 -3.96 -4.10 6.26
C PRO A 82 -4.27 -3.23 7.49
N VAL A 83 -5.55 -3.09 7.85
CA VAL A 83 -5.99 -2.40 9.07
C VAL A 83 -5.41 -3.06 10.33
N TYR A 84 -5.33 -4.38 10.33
CA TYR A 84 -4.53 -5.14 11.28
C TYR A 84 -4.07 -6.45 10.65
N LYS A 85 -3.04 -7.06 11.25
CA LYS A 85 -2.62 -8.43 10.99
C LYS A 85 -2.59 -9.19 12.29
N ASP A 86 -3.37 -10.28 12.36
CA ASP A 86 -3.39 -11.20 13.50
C ASP A 86 -2.73 -12.52 13.10
N GLU A 87 -1.67 -12.94 13.79
CA GLU A 87 -0.97 -14.20 13.51
C GLU A 87 -1.49 -15.39 14.34
N GLY A 88 -2.61 -15.23 15.05
CA GLY A 88 -3.24 -16.24 15.89
C GLY A 88 -2.85 -16.09 17.36
N LYS A 89 -3.33 -17.02 18.20
CA LYS A 89 -3.24 -16.93 19.68
C LYS A 89 -1.81 -16.73 20.21
N ASP A 90 -0.84 -17.42 19.60
CA ASP A 90 0.58 -17.34 19.99
C ASP A 90 1.38 -16.36 19.10
N GLY A 91 0.68 -15.65 18.21
CA GLY A 91 1.23 -14.72 17.23
C GLY A 91 1.14 -13.27 17.66
N ASP A 92 1.68 -12.38 16.84
CA ASP A 92 1.57 -10.95 17.05
C ASP A 92 0.27 -10.41 16.44
N ARG A 93 -0.25 -9.35 17.05
CA ARG A 93 -1.33 -8.53 16.52
C ARG A 93 -0.81 -7.14 16.21
N ASP A 94 -0.58 -6.89 14.94
CA ASP A 94 -0.06 -5.62 14.44
C ASP A 94 -1.23 -4.76 13.96
N PHE A 95 -1.37 -3.53 14.47
CA PHE A 95 -2.43 -2.59 14.09
C PHE A 95 -1.90 -1.43 13.26
N LEU A 96 -2.72 -0.92 12.35
CA LEU A 96 -2.43 0.29 11.60
C LEU A 96 -2.46 1.50 12.53
N GLN A 97 -1.41 2.31 12.46
CA GLN A 97 -1.29 3.55 13.21
C GLN A 97 -1.53 4.73 12.27
N TRP A 98 -2.18 5.78 12.80
CA TRP A 98 -2.51 7.01 12.07
C TRP A 98 -1.28 7.63 11.37
N ASP A 99 -0.15 7.65 12.05
CA ASP A 99 1.07 8.27 11.55
C ASP A 99 1.63 7.58 10.29
N THR A 100 1.37 6.27 10.12
CA THR A 100 1.66 5.57 8.86
C THR A 100 0.88 6.17 7.69
N VAL A 101 -0.43 6.41 7.88
CA VAL A 101 -1.29 6.96 6.84
C VAL A 101 -0.95 8.43 6.56
N SER A 102 -0.64 9.22 7.61
CA SER A 102 -0.16 10.59 7.44
C SER A 102 1.13 10.66 6.64
N LEU A 103 2.06 9.72 6.87
CA LEU A 103 3.29 9.65 6.09
C LEU A 103 3.03 9.33 4.61
N MET A 104 2.06 8.46 4.31
CA MET A 104 1.67 8.19 2.91
C MET A 104 1.10 9.44 2.24
N SER A 105 0.33 10.25 2.97
CA SER A 105 -0.14 11.55 2.45
C SER A 105 1.02 12.51 2.16
N LEU A 106 2.05 12.53 3.01
CA LEU A 106 3.24 13.36 2.79
C LEU A 106 4.00 12.96 1.51
N PHE A 107 4.03 11.66 1.19
CA PHE A 107 4.65 11.13 -0.03
C PHE A 107 3.75 11.21 -1.27
N ASP A 108 2.55 11.78 -1.14
CA ASP A 108 1.51 11.76 -2.18
C ASP A 108 1.20 10.33 -2.68
N VAL A 109 1.11 9.40 -1.73
CA VAL A 109 0.75 7.99 -1.93
C VAL A 109 -0.65 7.75 -1.37
N TYR A 110 -1.54 7.29 -2.24
CA TYR A 110 -2.91 6.95 -1.89
C TYR A 110 -2.90 5.61 -1.16
N THR A 111 -3.52 5.57 0.02
CA THR A 111 -3.56 4.37 0.86
C THR A 111 -4.92 3.70 0.70
N ILE A 112 -4.94 2.41 0.38
CA ILE A 112 -6.13 1.57 0.49
C ILE A 112 -5.99 0.80 1.80
N ILE A 113 -6.89 1.06 2.75
CA ILE A 113 -6.90 0.34 4.02
C ILE A 113 -7.76 -0.91 3.84
N ALA A 114 -7.12 -2.08 3.78
CA ALA A 114 -7.77 -3.35 3.48
C ALA A 114 -7.77 -4.30 4.68
N TYR A 115 -8.39 -5.47 4.52
CA TYR A 115 -8.41 -6.53 5.52
C TYR A 115 -8.08 -7.88 4.88
N TYR A 116 -7.56 -8.80 5.69
CA TYR A 116 -7.35 -10.18 5.29
C TYR A 116 -8.66 -10.96 5.41
N SER A 117 -9.11 -11.59 4.32
CA SER A 117 -10.35 -12.38 4.27
C SER A 117 -10.11 -13.87 4.54
N CYS A 118 -8.92 -14.37 4.23
CA CYS A 118 -8.57 -15.77 4.42
C CYS A 118 -7.15 -15.94 4.97
N ALA A 119 -6.92 -17.07 5.63
CA ALA A 119 -5.63 -17.47 6.19
C ALA A 119 -5.56 -19.01 6.28
N GLU A 120 -4.34 -19.55 6.36
CA GLU A 120 -4.08 -20.97 6.57
C GLU A 120 -3.48 -21.21 7.96
N GLN A 121 -3.76 -22.37 8.58
CA GLN A 121 -3.07 -22.75 9.80
C GLN A 121 -1.58 -22.95 9.53
N SER A 122 -0.72 -22.48 10.45
CA SER A 122 0.71 -22.66 10.33
C SER A 122 1.09 -24.15 10.48
N PRO A 123 1.82 -24.74 9.53
CA PRO A 123 2.26 -26.13 9.65
C PRO A 123 3.31 -26.31 10.77
N LYS A 124 3.96 -25.23 11.19
CA LYS A 124 5.01 -25.24 12.22
C LYS A 124 4.50 -24.97 13.62
N TYR A 125 3.42 -24.20 13.76
CA TYR A 125 2.93 -23.72 15.04
C TYR A 125 1.43 -23.92 15.16
N LYS A 126 1.02 -24.78 16.10
CA LYS A 126 -0.36 -25.23 16.26
C LYS A 126 -1.38 -24.09 16.38
N ASN A 127 -1.04 -23.01 17.09
CA ASN A 127 -1.97 -21.91 17.34
C ASN A 127 -1.66 -20.63 16.53
N LYS A 128 -0.87 -20.74 15.45
CA LYS A 128 -0.61 -19.61 14.54
C LYS A 128 -1.27 -19.80 13.18
N ILE A 129 -1.57 -18.69 12.54
CA ILE A 129 -2.01 -18.62 11.14
C ILE A 129 -0.96 -17.96 10.25
N THR A 130 -1.02 -18.26 8.95
CA THR A 130 -0.09 -17.80 7.92
C THR A 130 -0.79 -17.65 6.58
N LYS A 131 -0.06 -17.19 5.55
CA LYS A 131 -0.55 -17.03 4.16
C LYS A 131 -1.89 -16.30 4.07
N GLN A 132 -2.00 -15.22 4.85
CA GLN A 132 -3.18 -14.38 4.81
C GLN A 132 -3.29 -13.72 3.44
N ARG A 133 -4.51 -13.66 2.89
CA ARG A 133 -4.78 -12.99 1.61
C ARG A 133 -5.86 -11.95 1.77
N PHE A 134 -5.69 -10.85 1.07
CA PHE A 134 -6.66 -9.78 1.06
C PHE A 134 -7.93 -10.19 0.34
N ASP A 135 -9.01 -9.50 0.65
CA ASP A 135 -10.21 -9.48 -0.18
C ASP A 135 -9.91 -8.74 -1.50
N LEU A 136 -9.84 -9.51 -2.59
CA LEU A 136 -9.51 -8.96 -3.91
C LEU A 136 -10.65 -8.15 -4.50
N GLU A 137 -11.90 -8.53 -4.25
CA GLU A 137 -13.07 -7.80 -4.76
C GLU A 137 -13.10 -6.40 -4.16
N PHE A 138 -12.89 -6.31 -2.84
CA PHE A 138 -12.76 -5.04 -2.13
C PHE A 138 -11.61 -4.17 -2.68
N ILE A 139 -10.42 -4.75 -2.90
CA ILE A 139 -9.29 -4.01 -3.44
C ILE A 139 -9.60 -3.46 -4.83
N ILE A 140 -10.21 -4.28 -5.70
CA ILE A 140 -10.57 -3.89 -7.06
C ILE A 140 -11.58 -2.73 -7.03
N GLU A 141 -12.59 -2.81 -6.17
CA GLU A 141 -13.56 -1.73 -5.97
C GLU A 141 -12.87 -0.43 -5.52
N GLU A 142 -11.99 -0.48 -4.52
CA GLU A 142 -11.26 0.69 -4.04
C GLU A 142 -10.31 1.27 -5.08
N ILE A 143 -9.68 0.44 -5.92
CA ILE A 143 -8.89 0.90 -7.07
C ILE A 143 -9.78 1.66 -8.06
N ASN A 144 -10.95 1.12 -8.41
CA ASN A 144 -11.89 1.77 -9.32
C ASN A 144 -12.40 3.11 -8.75
N ASN A 145 -12.72 3.16 -7.46
CA ASN A 145 -13.09 4.39 -6.76
C ASN A 145 -11.97 5.44 -6.87
N LEU A 146 -10.72 5.01 -6.68
CA LEU A 146 -9.53 5.86 -6.73
C LEU A 146 -9.22 6.40 -8.13
N LEU A 147 -9.57 5.68 -9.21
CA LEU A 147 -9.45 6.17 -10.59
C LEU A 147 -10.34 7.39 -10.86
N SER A 148 -11.55 7.40 -10.29
CA SER A 148 -12.46 8.54 -10.37
C SER A 148 -12.05 9.69 -9.45
N TYR A 149 -11.24 9.42 -8.43
CA TYR A 149 -10.84 10.40 -7.43
C TYR A 149 -9.82 11.42 -7.98
N ARG A 150 -10.17 12.71 -7.92
CA ARG A 150 -9.35 13.80 -8.48
C ARG A 150 -8.53 14.58 -7.45
N SER A 151 -8.92 14.53 -6.18
CA SER A 151 -8.21 15.21 -5.09
C SER A 151 -6.90 14.49 -4.73
N SER A 152 -6.06 15.17 -3.93
CA SER A 152 -4.75 14.65 -3.51
C SER A 152 -4.84 13.42 -2.60
N ALA A 153 -3.72 12.70 -2.45
CA ALA A 153 -3.62 11.55 -1.56
C ALA A 153 -3.98 11.90 -0.10
N LEU A 154 -3.74 13.14 0.35
CA LEU A 154 -4.16 13.60 1.67
C LEU A 154 -5.66 13.45 1.90
N HIS A 155 -6.48 13.95 0.97
CA HIS A 155 -7.93 13.92 1.09
C HIS A 155 -8.47 12.48 1.02
N TRP A 156 -7.89 11.67 0.12
CA TRP A 156 -8.23 10.25 0.01
C TRP A 156 -7.94 9.51 1.31
N ASN A 157 -6.74 9.68 1.85
CA ASN A 157 -6.28 8.97 3.05
C ASN A 157 -7.11 9.35 4.29
N ILE A 158 -7.51 10.63 4.43
CA ILE A 158 -8.44 11.06 5.49
C ILE A 158 -9.79 10.37 5.34
N ALA A 159 -10.34 10.31 4.12
CA ALA A 159 -11.61 9.63 3.86
C ALA A 159 -11.53 8.13 4.17
N GLN A 160 -10.42 7.48 3.86
CA GLN A 160 -10.18 6.07 4.18
C GLN A 160 -10.17 5.81 5.69
N ILE A 161 -9.54 6.69 6.47
CA ILE A 161 -9.55 6.58 7.93
C ILE A 161 -10.97 6.74 8.48
N GLY A 162 -11.78 7.60 7.88
CA GLY A 162 -13.20 7.75 8.26
C GLY A 162 -14.04 6.48 8.07
N LYS A 163 -13.62 5.53 7.21
CA LYS A 163 -14.32 4.26 6.99
C LYS A 163 -14.04 3.19 8.05
N ILE A 164 -12.95 3.33 8.81
CA ILE A 164 -12.47 2.32 9.78
C ILE A 164 -12.73 2.69 11.24
N GLY A 165 -13.53 3.75 11.48
CA GLY A 165 -13.89 4.28 12.80
C GLY A 165 -15.32 3.96 13.21
#